data_AF-A0A956FBZ5-F1
#
_entry.id   AF-A0A956FBZ5-F1
#
_cell.length_a   1.000
_cell.length_b   1.000
_cell.length_c   1.000
_cell.angle_alpha   90.00
_cell.angle_beta   90.00
_cell.angle_gamma   90.00
#
_symmetry.space_group_name_H-M   'P 1'
#
loop_
_entity.id
_entity.type
_entity.pdbx_description
1 polymer ?
#
loop_
_entity_poly.entity_id
_entity_poly.type
_entity_poly.pdbx_seq_one_letter_code
_entity_poly.pdbx_strand_id
1 'polypeptide(L)'
;MTGLLGAGAAVGSALASPPSTSVPLGLASPPSPDGSARGGASERASAAPLADEAEAEPEDEDEAEPEPEPATKAAAKILALRTEVLASLTETTYQHHTVIKPREGVYKWDCSAMGAWFLRKAAPVARKALNKGRPVARDFHRHIARSSTRRTREGWRRLAHIEDVRPGDVFAWVRPPGFPSRNTGHMGFALEPARPVPGLAGAYTLRIFDATSLPHQDDTRERGSGGGIGEGTILFLTDNSGRGTAYGWFGVNSRGVIETDIVFGRVSR
;
A
#
# COMPACT_ATOMS: atom_id res chain seq x y z
N MET A 1 22.88 71.60 13.24
CA MET A 1 21.47 71.79 12.84
C MET A 1 20.90 70.39 12.61
N THR A 2 20.26 69.84 13.66
CA THR A 2 18.79 69.61 13.75
C THR A 2 18.31 68.52 12.77
N GLY A 3 18.16 67.27 13.24
CA GLY A 3 16.84 66.64 13.48
C GLY A 3 16.46 65.76 12.27
N LEU A 4 15.81 64.60 12.33
CA LEU A 4 14.84 64.06 13.28
C LEU A 4 14.76 62.52 13.07
N LEU A 5 14.38 61.80 14.12
CA LEU A 5 13.95 60.40 14.10
C LEU A 5 12.70 60.17 13.23
N GLY A 6 12.58 58.96 12.69
CA GLY A 6 11.33 58.43 12.13
C GLY A 6 11.26 56.91 12.30
N ALA A 7 10.73 56.47 13.44
CA ALA A 7 10.31 55.11 13.69
C ALA A 7 9.00 54.80 12.95
N GLY A 8 8.92 53.64 12.30
CA GLY A 8 7.69 53.09 11.73
C GLY A 8 7.53 51.65 12.18
N ALA A 9 6.53 51.41 13.02
CA ALA A 9 6.14 50.10 13.54
C ALA A 9 4.75 49.70 13.00
N ALA A 10 4.54 48.37 12.94
CA ALA A 10 3.29 47.64 12.75
C ALA A 10 2.69 47.69 11.31
N VAL A 11 2.08 46.63 10.76
CA VAL A 11 1.16 45.67 11.37
C VAL A 11 1.33 44.29 10.71
N GLY A 12 1.46 43.25 11.52
CA GLY A 12 1.37 41.86 11.08
C GLY A 12 -0.09 41.43 10.95
N SER A 13 -0.46 40.90 9.79
CA SER A 13 -1.67 40.07 9.64
C SER A 13 -1.27 38.61 9.74
N ALA A 14 -1.29 38.09 10.97
CA ALA A 14 -1.34 36.66 11.20
C ALA A 14 -2.78 36.19 10.92
N LEU A 15 -3.00 35.55 9.77
CA LEU A 15 -4.21 34.77 9.55
C LEU A 15 -4.11 33.54 10.46
N ALA A 16 -4.97 33.52 11.48
CA ALA A 16 -5.12 32.40 12.38
C ALA A 16 -5.64 31.19 11.58
N SER A 17 -4.81 30.16 11.45
CA SER A 17 -5.24 28.84 10.99
C SER A 17 -6.25 28.26 11.99
N PRO A 18 -7.33 27.61 11.53
CA PRO A 18 -8.26 26.94 12.43
C PRO A 18 -7.57 25.77 13.15
N PRO A 19 -7.96 25.45 14.39
CA PRO A 19 -7.37 24.33 15.13
C PRO A 19 -7.68 23.01 14.42
N SER A 20 -6.63 22.27 14.03
CA SER A 20 -6.74 20.87 13.64
C SER A 20 -7.23 20.05 14.82
N THR A 21 -8.47 19.58 14.76
CA THR A 21 -8.96 18.48 15.59
C THR A 21 -8.31 17.19 15.11
N SER A 22 -7.07 16.94 15.57
CA SER A 22 -6.43 15.64 15.46
C SER A 22 -7.20 14.65 16.32
N VAL A 23 -7.97 13.75 15.71
CA VAL A 23 -8.38 12.51 16.38
C VAL A 23 -7.12 11.65 16.49
N PRO A 24 -6.63 11.31 17.70
CA PRO A 24 -5.44 10.49 17.82
C PRO A 24 -5.79 9.06 17.42
N LEU A 25 -5.32 8.64 16.25
CA LEU A 25 -5.14 7.21 15.95
C LEU A 25 -4.05 6.70 16.90
N GLY A 26 -4.45 5.92 17.90
CA GLY A 26 -3.52 5.39 18.90
C GLY A 26 -2.45 4.49 18.29
N LEU A 27 -1.26 4.49 18.87
CA LEU A 27 -0.25 3.46 18.61
C LEU A 27 -0.81 2.11 19.08
N ALA A 28 -1.13 1.22 18.14
CA ALA A 28 -1.65 -0.10 18.47
C ALA A 28 -0.50 -1.11 18.63
N SER A 29 -0.52 -1.88 19.72
CA SER A 29 0.28 -3.10 19.86
C SER A 29 -0.23 -4.19 18.89
N PRO A 30 0.67 -5.02 18.33
CA PRO A 30 0.27 -6.05 17.36
C PRO A 30 -0.56 -7.16 18.01
N PRO A 31 -1.51 -7.78 17.28
CA PRO A 31 -2.22 -8.95 17.77
C PRO A 31 -1.29 -10.18 17.84
N SER A 32 -1.35 -10.88 18.97
CA SER A 32 -0.74 -12.21 19.18
C SER A 32 -1.57 -13.30 18.46
N PRO A 33 -0.94 -14.38 18.00
CA PRO A 33 -1.61 -15.45 17.27
C PRO A 33 -2.07 -16.55 18.23
N ASP A 34 -3.15 -16.35 18.97
CA ASP A 34 -3.89 -17.45 19.61
C ASP A 34 -5.28 -16.97 20.04
N GLY A 35 -6.34 -17.62 19.57
CA GLY A 35 -7.71 -17.21 19.85
C GLY A 35 -8.77 -18.06 19.18
N SER A 36 -8.93 -19.28 19.69
CA SER A 36 -10.06 -20.17 19.45
C SER A 36 -11.37 -19.51 19.89
N ALA A 37 -12.41 -19.56 19.05
CA ALA A 37 -13.78 -19.15 19.43
C ALA A 37 -14.81 -20.13 18.87
N ARG A 38 -15.57 -20.74 19.78
CA ARG A 38 -16.77 -21.55 19.56
C ARG A 38 -18.02 -20.69 19.74
N GLY A 39 -19.09 -21.08 19.04
CA GLY A 39 -20.50 -20.71 19.31
C GLY A 39 -20.98 -19.56 18.44
N GLY A 40 -22.20 -19.53 17.92
CA GLY A 40 -23.34 -20.44 17.97
C GLY A 40 -24.40 -19.88 17.02
N ALA A 41 -25.10 -20.76 16.30
CA ALA A 41 -26.11 -20.38 15.32
C ALA A 41 -27.43 -19.98 16.01
N SER A 42 -28.08 -18.95 15.49
CA SER A 42 -29.51 -18.69 15.71
C SER A 42 -30.10 -18.15 14.41
N GLU A 43 -30.90 -18.98 13.75
CA GLU A 43 -31.87 -18.57 12.72
C GLU A 43 -33.20 -18.23 13.39
N ARG A 44 -33.88 -17.17 12.91
CA ARG A 44 -35.26 -17.23 12.44
C ARG A 44 -35.68 -15.95 11.72
N ALA A 45 -36.34 -16.16 10.60
CA ALA A 45 -36.85 -15.23 9.62
C ALA A 45 -38.14 -14.50 10.06
N SER A 46 -38.51 -13.41 9.35
CA SER A 46 -39.82 -13.29 8.67
C SER A 46 -39.99 -11.96 7.90
N ALA A 47 -40.43 -12.11 6.63
CA ALA A 47 -41.18 -11.26 5.66
C ALA A 47 -41.83 -9.94 6.14
N ALA A 48 -42.13 -8.93 5.29
CA ALA A 48 -42.72 -8.97 3.94
C ALA A 48 -42.57 -7.60 3.19
N PRO A 49 -42.94 -7.50 1.90
CA PRO A 49 -42.56 -6.41 0.99
C PRO A 49 -43.66 -5.34 0.81
N LEU A 50 -43.25 -4.11 0.45
CA LEU A 50 -44.14 -3.11 -0.13
C LEU A 50 -43.47 -2.49 -1.35
N ALA A 51 -44.18 -2.60 -2.47
CA ALA A 51 -43.87 -2.00 -3.75
C ALA A 51 -44.13 -0.50 -3.70
N ASP A 52 -43.27 0.28 -4.34
CA ASP A 52 -43.62 1.60 -4.85
C ASP A 52 -42.88 1.77 -6.19
N GLU A 53 -43.66 1.91 -7.27
CA GLU A 53 -43.19 2.12 -8.63
C GLU A 53 -42.80 3.58 -8.77
N ALA A 54 -41.51 3.88 -8.57
CA ALA A 54 -40.93 5.16 -8.94
C ALA A 54 -40.38 5.06 -10.36
N GLU A 55 -40.92 5.92 -11.23
CA GLU A 55 -40.56 6.08 -12.63
C GLU A 55 -39.04 6.30 -12.77
N ALA A 56 -38.39 5.44 -13.55
CA ALA A 56 -36.98 5.50 -13.84
C ALA A 56 -36.69 6.67 -14.79
N GLU A 57 -36.19 7.76 -14.23
CA GLU A 57 -35.41 8.77 -14.97
C GLU A 57 -34.28 8.05 -15.73
N PRO A 58 -33.95 8.45 -16.97
CA PRO A 58 -32.85 7.83 -17.71
C PRO A 58 -31.57 8.00 -16.90
N GLU A 59 -31.08 6.88 -16.38
CA GLU A 59 -29.77 6.79 -15.73
C GLU A 59 -28.76 7.31 -16.75
N ASP A 60 -28.22 8.49 -16.50
CA ASP A 60 -27.04 8.99 -17.19
C ASP A 60 -26.03 7.84 -17.17
N GLU A 61 -25.75 7.29 -18.35
CA GLU A 61 -24.79 6.20 -18.51
C GLU A 61 -23.48 6.71 -17.91
N ASP A 62 -23.20 6.25 -16.69
CA ASP A 62 -22.02 6.53 -15.90
C ASP A 62 -20.82 6.29 -16.83
N GLU A 63 -20.28 7.36 -17.42
CA GLU A 63 -19.08 7.31 -18.26
C GLU A 63 -17.97 6.84 -17.33
N ALA A 64 -17.79 5.52 -17.25
CA ALA A 64 -16.88 4.88 -16.34
C ALA A 64 -15.52 5.58 -16.45
N GLU A 65 -15.10 6.22 -15.36
CA GLU A 65 -13.81 6.91 -15.33
C GLU A 65 -12.73 5.95 -15.84
N PRO A 66 -11.89 6.37 -16.81
CA PRO A 66 -10.96 5.47 -17.46
C PRO A 66 -10.07 4.84 -16.39
N GLU A 67 -10.00 3.50 -16.39
CA GLU A 67 -9.23 2.79 -15.39
C GLU A 67 -7.78 3.30 -15.36
N PRO A 68 -7.23 3.54 -14.16
CA PRO A 68 -5.93 4.17 -14.02
C PRO A 68 -4.84 3.30 -14.65
N GLU A 69 -4.17 3.83 -15.67
CA GLU A 69 -3.18 3.05 -16.41
C GLU A 69 -1.82 2.92 -15.69
N PRO A 70 -1.14 1.77 -15.86
CA PRO A 70 0.24 1.61 -15.40
C PRO A 70 1.17 2.62 -16.06
N ALA A 71 2.06 3.22 -15.27
CA ALA A 71 2.93 4.30 -15.74
C ALA A 71 4.02 3.87 -16.72
N THR A 72 4.35 2.57 -16.77
CA THR A 72 5.43 2.03 -17.59
C THR A 72 5.06 0.66 -18.14
N LYS A 73 5.71 0.24 -19.23
CA LYS A 73 5.58 -1.12 -19.77
C LYS A 73 5.99 -2.20 -18.77
N ALA A 74 6.95 -1.91 -17.89
CA ALA A 74 7.37 -2.84 -16.85
C ALA A 74 6.28 -3.02 -15.78
N ALA A 75 5.64 -1.92 -15.37
CA ALA A 75 4.47 -1.95 -14.49
C ALA A 75 3.31 -2.73 -15.12
N ALA A 76 3.00 -2.49 -16.40
CA ALA A 76 1.99 -3.26 -17.13
C ALA A 76 2.29 -4.77 -17.15
N LYS A 77 3.55 -5.16 -17.37
CA LYS A 77 3.98 -6.57 -17.31
C LYS A 77 3.86 -7.18 -15.91
N ILE A 78 4.09 -6.40 -14.84
CA ILE A 78 3.88 -6.87 -13.46
C ILE A 78 2.40 -7.22 -13.27
N LEU A 79 1.50 -6.34 -13.71
CA LEU A 79 0.06 -6.54 -13.58
C LEU A 79 -0.44 -7.73 -14.42
N ALA A 80 0.02 -7.86 -15.67
CA ALA A 80 -0.29 -9.02 -16.51
C ALA A 80 0.20 -10.33 -15.87
N LEU A 81 1.45 -10.35 -15.37
CA LEU A 81 2.01 -11.51 -14.69
C LEU A 81 1.27 -11.83 -13.39
N ARG A 82 0.74 -10.82 -12.67
CA ARG A 82 -0.12 -11.03 -11.51
C ARG A 82 -1.37 -11.79 -11.94
N THR A 83 -2.04 -11.32 -12.99
CA THR A 83 -3.26 -11.97 -13.50
C THR A 83 -3.00 -13.42 -13.89
N GLU A 84 -1.89 -13.72 -14.58
CA GLU A 84 -1.50 -15.09 -14.91
C GLU A 84 -1.24 -15.96 -13.67
N VAL A 85 -0.52 -15.42 -12.68
CA VAL A 85 -0.20 -16.14 -11.44
C VAL A 85 -1.46 -16.45 -10.65
N LEU A 86 -2.38 -15.49 -10.53
CA LEU A 86 -3.63 -15.67 -9.79
C LEU A 86 -4.59 -16.61 -10.51
N ALA A 87 -4.68 -16.53 -11.83
CA ALA A 87 -5.52 -17.43 -12.64
C ALA A 87 -5.04 -18.89 -12.60
N SER A 88 -3.77 -19.13 -12.31
CA SER A 88 -3.18 -20.47 -12.20
C SER A 88 -2.93 -20.91 -10.75
N LEU A 89 -3.38 -20.15 -9.77
CA LEU A 89 -3.04 -20.38 -8.36
C LEU A 89 -3.80 -21.58 -7.80
N THR A 90 -3.07 -22.61 -7.40
CA THR A 90 -3.61 -23.79 -6.70
C THR A 90 -3.21 -23.78 -5.22
N GLU A 91 -1.99 -23.33 -4.92
CA GLU A 91 -1.46 -23.32 -3.56
C GLU A 91 -0.54 -22.12 -3.33
N THR A 92 -0.78 -21.40 -2.23
CA THR A 92 0.15 -20.37 -1.74
C THR A 92 0.29 -20.42 -0.23
N THR A 93 1.46 -20.03 0.27
CA THR A 93 1.75 -19.93 1.70
C THR A 93 2.85 -18.90 1.91
N TYR A 94 2.73 -18.10 2.97
CA TYR A 94 3.81 -17.20 3.34
C TYR A 94 4.91 -17.95 4.09
N GLN A 95 6.11 -17.98 3.51
CA GLN A 95 7.27 -18.63 4.13
C GLN A 95 8.61 -18.08 3.61
N HIS A 96 9.66 -18.18 4.41
CA HIS A 96 10.98 -17.64 4.05
C HIS A 96 11.77 -18.51 3.05
N HIS A 97 11.43 -19.80 2.94
CA HIS A 97 11.98 -20.68 1.91
C HIS A 97 11.15 -20.61 0.62
N THR A 98 11.77 -20.25 -0.50
CA THR A 98 11.05 -20.02 -1.75
C THR A 98 10.84 -21.32 -2.53
N VAL A 99 9.58 -21.66 -2.80
CA VAL A 99 9.16 -22.78 -3.67
C VAL A 99 8.20 -22.23 -4.71
N ILE A 100 8.58 -22.31 -5.99
CA ILE A 100 7.79 -21.78 -7.10
C ILE A 100 7.71 -22.85 -8.18
N LYS A 101 6.51 -23.36 -8.42
CA LYS A 101 6.24 -24.34 -9.48
C LYS A 101 5.07 -23.83 -10.34
N PRO A 102 5.33 -22.95 -11.32
CA PRO A 102 4.27 -22.26 -12.05
C PRO A 102 3.32 -23.19 -12.79
N ARG A 103 3.84 -24.32 -13.30
CA ARG A 103 3.02 -25.33 -14.00
C ARG A 103 2.06 -26.09 -13.07
N GLU A 104 2.36 -26.14 -11.77
CA GLU A 104 1.52 -26.78 -10.76
C GLU A 104 0.65 -25.75 -9.99
N GLY A 105 0.81 -24.45 -10.27
CA GLY A 105 0.10 -23.39 -9.54
C GLY A 105 0.60 -23.18 -8.11
N VAL A 106 1.82 -23.61 -7.77
CA VAL A 106 2.36 -23.56 -6.39
C VAL A 106 3.32 -22.39 -6.22
N TYR A 107 3.00 -21.49 -5.29
CA TYR A 107 3.78 -20.29 -4.98
C TYR A 107 3.93 -20.07 -3.47
N LYS A 108 5.02 -20.56 -2.88
CA LYS A 108 5.34 -20.42 -1.46
C LYS A 108 6.57 -19.54 -1.28
N TRP A 109 6.39 -18.36 -0.70
CA TRP A 109 7.43 -17.33 -0.64
C TRP A 109 7.12 -16.27 0.40
N ASP A 110 8.05 -15.35 0.62
CA ASP A 110 7.79 -14.10 1.33
C ASP A 110 7.67 -12.93 0.34
N CYS A 111 7.29 -11.75 0.86
CA CYS A 111 7.07 -10.53 0.08
C CYS A 111 8.26 -10.21 -0.83
N SER A 112 9.47 -10.29 -0.29
CA SER A 112 10.69 -9.93 -1.02
C SER A 112 11.07 -10.94 -2.09
N ALA A 113 10.85 -12.24 -1.85
CA ALA A 113 11.07 -13.28 -2.85
C ALA A 113 10.04 -13.19 -3.99
N MET A 114 8.77 -12.90 -3.68
CA MET A 114 7.74 -12.60 -4.67
C MET A 114 8.15 -11.39 -5.51
N GLY A 115 8.43 -10.24 -4.89
CA GLY A 115 8.82 -9.03 -5.60
C GLY A 115 10.04 -9.24 -6.49
N ALA A 116 11.06 -9.95 -5.99
CA ALA A 116 12.25 -10.29 -6.77
C ALA A 116 11.93 -11.17 -7.98
N TRP A 117 10.95 -12.08 -7.88
CA TRP A 117 10.53 -12.94 -8.99
C TRP A 117 9.75 -12.18 -10.06
N PHE A 118 8.82 -11.32 -9.65
CA PHE A 118 8.10 -10.43 -10.57
C PHE A 118 9.07 -9.51 -11.31
N LEU A 119 9.98 -8.84 -10.60
CA LEU A 119 10.95 -7.96 -11.24
C LEU A 119 11.92 -8.70 -12.17
N ARG A 120 12.31 -9.96 -11.88
CA ARG A 120 13.13 -10.75 -12.82
C ARG A 120 12.45 -10.90 -14.19
N LYS A 121 11.13 -11.04 -14.21
CA LYS A 121 10.34 -11.27 -15.42
C LYS A 121 9.94 -9.96 -16.11
N ALA A 122 9.50 -8.98 -15.33
CA ALA A 122 8.90 -7.76 -15.85
C ALA A 122 9.86 -6.58 -15.97
N ALA A 123 10.90 -6.54 -15.12
CA ALA A 123 11.83 -5.41 -15.00
C ALA A 123 13.28 -5.87 -14.66
N PRO A 124 13.93 -6.67 -15.50
CA PRO A 124 15.20 -7.34 -15.16
C PRO A 124 16.33 -6.36 -14.82
N VAL A 125 16.32 -5.16 -15.40
CA VAL A 125 17.27 -4.09 -15.05
C VAL A 125 17.06 -3.62 -13.62
N ALA A 126 15.82 -3.32 -13.24
CA ALA A 126 15.46 -2.94 -11.88
C ALA A 126 15.83 -4.03 -10.87
N ARG A 127 15.59 -5.30 -11.23
CA ARG A 127 15.99 -6.44 -10.39
C ARG A 127 17.50 -6.54 -10.20
N LYS A 128 18.30 -6.32 -11.26
CA LYS A 128 19.76 -6.42 -11.21
C LYS A 128 20.40 -5.29 -10.39
N ALA A 129 19.73 -4.14 -10.31
CA ALA A 129 20.15 -2.98 -9.51
C ALA A 129 20.01 -3.20 -8.00
N LEU A 130 19.12 -4.13 -7.60
CA LEU A 130 19.08 -4.63 -6.23
C LEU A 130 20.30 -5.52 -5.94
N ASN A 131 20.39 -6.02 -4.71
CA ASN A 131 21.49 -6.86 -4.25
C ASN A 131 21.69 -8.09 -5.16
N LYS A 132 22.96 -8.50 -5.36
CA LYS A 132 23.36 -9.64 -6.21
C LYS A 132 22.80 -11.00 -5.75
N GLY A 133 22.32 -11.10 -4.51
CA GLY A 133 21.69 -12.30 -3.95
C GLY A 133 20.16 -12.24 -3.93
N ARG A 134 19.58 -12.87 -2.91
CA ARG A 134 18.14 -12.77 -2.58
C ARG A 134 17.90 -11.46 -1.83
N PRO A 135 17.25 -10.44 -2.43
CA PRO A 135 16.94 -9.22 -1.72
C PRO A 135 15.88 -9.47 -0.65
N VAL A 136 15.95 -8.71 0.42
CA VAL A 136 14.91 -8.62 1.45
C VAL A 136 14.19 -7.26 1.36
N ALA A 137 13.06 -7.08 2.04
CA ALA A 137 12.27 -5.83 1.95
C ALA A 137 13.10 -4.56 2.19
N ARG A 138 14.01 -4.60 3.17
CA ARG A 138 14.96 -3.51 3.44
C ARG A 138 15.83 -3.13 2.24
N ASP A 139 16.16 -4.06 1.36
CA ASP A 139 16.96 -3.79 0.16
C ASP A 139 16.19 -3.01 -0.89
N PHE A 140 14.91 -3.36 -1.09
CA PHE A 140 13.98 -2.61 -1.93
C PHE A 140 13.86 -1.18 -1.40
N HIS A 141 13.54 -1.03 -0.11
CA HIS A 141 13.46 0.27 0.54
C HIS A 141 14.74 1.09 0.33
N ARG A 142 15.92 0.54 0.68
CA ARG A 142 17.20 1.25 0.56
C ARG A 142 17.52 1.65 -0.88
N HIS A 143 17.15 0.83 -1.87
CA HIS A 143 17.41 1.16 -3.27
C HIS A 143 16.47 2.27 -3.76
N ILE A 144 15.16 2.16 -3.48
CA ILE A 144 14.17 3.16 -3.84
C ILE A 144 14.49 4.49 -3.14
N ALA A 145 14.80 4.49 -1.85
CA ALA A 145 15.12 5.68 -1.07
C ALA A 145 16.30 6.48 -1.66
N ARG A 146 17.30 5.80 -2.24
CA ARG A 146 18.47 6.40 -2.91
C ARG A 146 18.23 6.77 -4.38
N SER A 147 17.13 6.32 -4.96
CA SER A 147 16.80 6.60 -6.35
C SER A 147 16.39 8.06 -6.53
N SER A 148 16.64 8.62 -7.72
CA SER A 148 16.24 10.00 -8.04
C SER A 148 14.72 10.10 -8.14
N THR A 149 14.15 11.22 -7.69
CA THR A 149 12.74 11.55 -7.92
C THR A 149 12.47 12.09 -9.33
N ARG A 150 13.50 12.62 -10.00
CA ARG A 150 13.37 13.32 -11.28
C ARG A 150 13.51 12.42 -12.50
N ARG A 151 14.31 11.35 -12.40
CA ARG A 151 14.62 10.49 -13.55
C ARG A 151 14.86 9.05 -13.13
N THR A 152 14.54 8.14 -14.04
CA THR A 152 14.84 6.73 -13.86
C THR A 152 16.34 6.45 -14.03
N ARG A 153 16.94 5.76 -13.07
CA ARG A 153 18.28 5.18 -13.16
C ARG A 153 18.22 3.72 -12.74
N GLU A 154 18.95 2.87 -13.45
CA GLU A 154 19.02 1.43 -13.14
C GLU A 154 17.65 0.74 -13.03
N GLY A 155 16.66 1.23 -13.80
CA GLY A 155 15.29 0.71 -13.80
C GLY A 155 14.37 1.31 -12.72
N TRP A 156 14.88 2.17 -11.83
CA TRP A 156 14.13 2.74 -10.72
C TRP A 156 14.03 4.27 -10.77
N ARG A 157 12.87 4.78 -10.37
CA ARG A 157 12.66 6.17 -10.00
C ARG A 157 11.93 6.19 -8.65
N ARG A 158 12.36 7.03 -7.71
CA ARG A 158 11.63 7.25 -6.46
C ARG A 158 10.42 8.14 -6.74
N LEU A 159 9.26 7.84 -6.17
CA LEU A 159 8.14 8.77 -6.17
C LEU A 159 8.27 9.70 -4.96
N ALA A 160 8.03 11.00 -5.15
CA ALA A 160 8.15 11.97 -4.08
C ALA A 160 6.90 11.95 -3.18
N HIS A 161 5.73 11.73 -3.80
CA HIS A 161 4.42 11.81 -3.20
C HIS A 161 3.66 10.50 -3.46
N ILE A 162 2.82 10.07 -2.52
CA ILE A 162 2.04 8.83 -2.66
C ILE A 162 0.92 8.99 -3.70
N GLU A 163 0.47 10.21 -3.93
CA GLU A 163 -0.49 10.64 -4.95
C GLU A 163 0.02 10.35 -6.37
N ASP A 164 1.34 10.27 -6.54
CA ASP A 164 1.96 9.91 -7.83
C ASP A 164 1.92 8.40 -8.10
N VAL A 165 1.56 7.57 -7.11
CA VAL A 165 1.52 6.10 -7.24
C VAL A 165 0.52 5.72 -8.32
N ARG A 166 0.95 4.82 -9.20
CA ARG A 166 0.13 4.21 -10.25
C ARG A 166 0.21 2.70 -10.19
N PRO A 167 -0.72 1.98 -10.84
CA PRO A 167 -0.69 0.53 -10.88
C PRO A 167 0.66 -0.03 -11.35
N GLY A 168 1.17 -1.02 -10.63
CA GLY A 168 2.46 -1.67 -10.82
C GLY A 168 3.67 -0.96 -10.20
N ASP A 169 3.49 0.22 -9.58
CA ASP A 169 4.54 0.82 -8.76
C ASP A 169 4.79 -0.02 -7.49
N VAL A 170 5.98 0.11 -6.89
CA VAL A 170 6.42 -0.66 -5.73
C VAL A 170 6.36 0.20 -4.48
N PHE A 171 5.81 -0.31 -3.39
CA PHE A 171 6.04 0.27 -2.06
C PHE A 171 6.98 -0.63 -1.26
N ALA A 172 7.75 -0.02 -0.37
CA ALA A 172 8.55 -0.76 0.60
C ALA A 172 8.74 0.04 1.88
N TRP A 173 8.81 -0.66 3.00
CA TRP A 173 9.22 -0.08 4.29
C TRP A 173 10.19 -0.97 5.02
N VAL A 174 10.93 -0.37 5.94
CA VAL A 174 11.82 -1.11 6.84
C VAL A 174 11.07 -1.59 8.06
N ARG A 175 11.62 -2.61 8.73
CA ARG A 175 11.11 -3.03 10.04
C ARG A 175 11.09 -1.82 11.00
N PRO A 176 9.96 -1.54 11.66
CA PRO A 176 9.88 -0.51 12.68
C PRO A 176 10.88 -0.75 13.83
N PRO A 177 11.43 0.31 14.44
CA PRO A 177 12.23 0.17 15.66
C PRO A 177 11.46 -0.57 16.77
N GLY A 178 12.13 -1.46 17.50
CA GLY A 178 11.52 -2.17 18.63
C GLY A 178 10.49 -3.26 18.29
N PHE A 179 10.17 -3.49 17.00
CA PHE A 179 9.20 -4.53 16.63
C PHE A 179 9.69 -5.94 17.04
N PRO A 180 8.86 -6.85 17.57
CA PRO A 180 9.34 -8.15 18.08
C PRO A 180 9.87 -9.11 16.99
N SER A 181 9.27 -9.09 15.80
CA SER A 181 9.56 -10.03 14.71
C SER A 181 10.92 -9.79 14.04
N ARG A 182 11.67 -10.85 13.70
CA ARG A 182 12.95 -10.79 12.93
C ARG A 182 12.80 -10.41 11.44
N ASN A 183 11.63 -9.94 11.00
CA ASN A 183 11.44 -9.46 9.63
C ASN A 183 12.34 -8.25 9.31
N THR A 184 12.44 -7.91 8.02
CA THR A 184 13.26 -6.79 7.55
C THR A 184 12.44 -5.57 7.13
N GLY A 185 11.11 -5.66 7.27
CA GLY A 185 10.14 -4.76 6.67
C GLY A 185 9.19 -5.51 5.74
N HIS A 186 8.53 -4.78 4.86
CA HIS A 186 7.59 -5.33 3.88
C HIS A 186 7.69 -4.60 2.54
N MET A 187 7.18 -5.24 1.50
CA MET A 187 7.06 -4.65 0.16
C MET A 187 5.88 -5.28 -0.59
N GLY A 188 5.35 -4.54 -1.56
CA GLY A 188 4.34 -5.04 -2.49
C GLY A 188 4.26 -4.15 -3.71
N PHE A 189 3.27 -4.42 -4.55
CA PHE A 189 2.94 -3.64 -5.73
C PHE A 189 1.62 -2.91 -5.52
N ALA A 190 1.52 -1.67 -5.98
CA ALA A 190 0.26 -0.95 -6.08
C ALA A 190 -0.61 -1.56 -7.20
N LEU A 191 -1.90 -1.74 -6.94
CA LEU A 191 -2.88 -2.15 -7.94
C LEU A 191 -3.69 -0.98 -8.48
N GLU A 192 -3.79 0.09 -7.69
CA GLU A 192 -4.57 1.29 -7.99
C GLU A 192 -3.77 2.54 -7.57
N PRO A 193 -4.18 3.75 -8.01
CA PRO A 193 -3.75 5.00 -7.39
C PRO A 193 -4.10 5.03 -5.91
N ALA A 194 -3.30 5.76 -5.13
CA ALA A 194 -3.61 6.00 -3.73
C ALA A 194 -4.85 6.88 -3.61
N ARG A 195 -5.80 6.51 -2.75
CA ARG A 195 -7.04 7.27 -2.51
C ARG A 195 -6.94 8.02 -1.17
N PRO A 196 -7.13 9.34 -1.13
CA PRO A 196 -7.12 10.07 0.13
C PRO A 196 -8.26 9.59 1.04
N VAL A 197 -8.01 9.54 2.34
CA VAL A 197 -9.03 9.20 3.34
C VAL A 197 -9.79 10.48 3.73
N PRO A 198 -11.11 10.56 3.47
CA PRO A 198 -11.89 11.74 3.83
C PRO A 198 -11.77 12.08 5.32
N GLY A 199 -11.53 13.35 5.62
CA GLY A 199 -11.43 13.85 7.00
C GLY A 199 -10.09 13.57 7.70
N LEU A 200 -9.12 12.91 7.04
CA LEU A 200 -7.80 12.64 7.62
C LEU A 200 -6.69 13.11 6.68
N ALA A 201 -6.16 14.31 6.93
CA ALA A 201 -5.10 14.90 6.12
C ALA A 201 -3.83 14.01 6.11
N GLY A 202 -3.23 13.83 4.93
CA GLY A 202 -2.03 13.01 4.75
C GLY A 202 -2.26 11.51 4.82
N ALA A 203 -3.51 11.04 4.95
CA ALA A 203 -3.84 9.62 4.98
C ALA A 203 -4.38 9.14 3.62
N TYR A 204 -3.91 7.97 3.19
CA TYR A 204 -4.25 7.37 1.91
C TYR A 204 -4.46 5.87 2.04
N THR A 205 -5.49 5.33 1.40
CA THR A 205 -5.59 3.90 1.16
C THR A 205 -4.94 3.53 -0.16
N LEU A 206 -4.37 2.33 -0.21
CA LEU A 206 -3.80 1.77 -1.42
C LEU A 206 -4.20 0.31 -1.55
N ARG A 207 -4.81 -0.04 -2.68
CA ARG A 207 -5.00 -1.43 -3.07
C ARG A 207 -3.66 -2.00 -3.50
N ILE A 208 -3.27 -3.11 -2.92
CA ILE A 208 -1.94 -3.70 -3.09
C ILE A 208 -2.01 -5.17 -3.50
N PHE A 209 -0.95 -5.64 -4.14
CA PHE A 209 -0.63 -7.03 -4.36
C PHE A 209 0.69 -7.37 -3.68
N ASP A 210 0.65 -8.28 -2.72
CA ASP A 210 1.78 -8.62 -1.87
C ASP A 210 1.81 -10.11 -1.52
N ALA A 211 2.80 -10.50 -0.71
CA ALA A 211 2.78 -11.79 -0.04
C ALA A 211 3.02 -11.62 1.46
N THR A 212 2.08 -12.03 2.30
CA THR A 212 2.20 -11.91 3.76
C THR A 212 1.39 -12.99 4.49
N SER A 213 1.71 -13.22 5.77
CA SER A 213 1.06 -14.23 6.62
C SER A 213 -0.30 -13.79 7.16
N LEU A 214 -0.57 -12.48 7.21
CA LEU A 214 -1.80 -11.91 7.75
C LEU A 214 -2.54 -11.14 6.66
N PRO A 215 -3.84 -11.39 6.43
CA PRO A 215 -4.62 -10.62 5.46
C PRO A 215 -4.72 -9.14 5.87
N HIS A 216 -5.03 -8.30 4.90
CA HIS A 216 -5.34 -6.87 5.05
C HIS A 216 -6.86 -6.64 5.12
N GLN A 217 -7.29 -5.39 4.95
CA GLN A 217 -8.68 -5.08 4.65
C GLN A 217 -9.01 -5.52 3.20
N ASP A 218 -10.25 -5.97 2.97
CA ASP A 218 -10.77 -6.40 1.67
C ASP A 218 -9.89 -7.45 0.98
N ASP A 219 -9.30 -8.35 1.78
CA ASP A 219 -8.26 -9.25 1.30
C ASP A 219 -8.81 -10.43 0.50
N THR A 220 -8.13 -10.80 -0.58
CA THR A 220 -8.47 -12.00 -1.37
C THR A 220 -8.06 -13.30 -0.68
N ARG A 221 -7.19 -13.24 0.34
CA ARG A 221 -6.79 -14.40 1.14
C ARG A 221 -7.75 -14.63 2.29
N GLU A 222 -8.13 -15.88 2.46
CA GLU A 222 -8.85 -16.31 3.65
C GLU A 222 -7.99 -16.20 4.91
N ARG A 223 -8.60 -15.75 6.01
CA ARG A 223 -7.93 -15.70 7.32
C ARG A 223 -7.62 -17.12 7.81
N GLY A 224 -6.38 -17.35 8.23
CA GLY A 224 -5.95 -18.67 8.72
C GLY A 224 -5.46 -19.64 7.64
N SER A 225 -5.48 -19.24 6.36
CA SER A 225 -4.98 -20.05 5.22
C SER A 225 -3.46 -20.29 5.21
N GLY A 226 -2.70 -19.72 6.16
CA GLY A 226 -1.24 -19.67 6.12
C GLY A 226 -0.68 -18.51 5.27
N GLY A 227 -1.56 -17.65 4.74
CA GLY A 227 -1.17 -16.48 3.95
C GLY A 227 -0.59 -16.84 2.59
N GLY A 228 0.33 -16.04 2.08
CA GLY A 228 0.89 -16.20 0.74
C GLY A 228 0.56 -15.00 -0.12
N ILE A 229 0.45 -15.18 -1.44
CA ILE A 229 0.03 -14.08 -2.32
C ILE A 229 -1.42 -13.72 -2.13
N GLY A 230 -1.70 -12.43 -2.21
CA GLY A 230 -3.05 -11.94 -2.26
C GLY A 230 -3.08 -10.45 -2.52
N GLU A 231 -4.27 -9.92 -2.42
CA GLU A 231 -4.55 -8.53 -2.66
C GLU A 231 -5.34 -7.98 -1.51
N GLY A 232 -5.03 -6.77 -1.11
CA GLY A 232 -5.59 -6.17 0.09
C GLY A 232 -5.48 -4.66 0.05
N THR A 233 -6.10 -4.02 1.02
CA THR A 233 -6.08 -2.57 1.18
C THR A 233 -5.30 -2.21 2.45
N ILE A 234 -4.27 -1.37 2.30
CA ILE A 234 -3.47 -0.83 3.40
C ILE A 234 -3.68 0.67 3.50
N LEU A 235 -3.64 1.21 4.72
CA LEU A 235 -3.58 2.64 5.00
C LEU A 235 -2.13 3.08 5.09
N PHE A 236 -1.80 4.19 4.47
CA PHE A 236 -0.54 4.90 4.57
C PHE A 236 -0.77 6.29 5.15
N LEU A 237 0.07 6.71 6.09
CA LEU A 237 0.16 8.11 6.51
C LEU A 237 1.39 8.75 5.89
N THR A 238 1.28 10.03 5.58
CA THR A 238 2.34 10.85 5.03
C THR A 238 2.61 12.09 5.87
N ASP A 239 3.83 12.61 5.80
CA ASP A 239 4.15 13.94 6.31
C ASP A 239 3.69 15.05 5.34
N ASN A 240 3.88 16.31 5.72
CA ASN A 240 3.54 17.47 4.88
C ASN A 240 4.36 17.55 3.58
N SER A 241 5.39 16.73 3.42
CA SER A 241 6.17 16.60 2.18
C SER A 241 5.73 15.41 1.33
N GLY A 242 4.65 14.72 1.70
CA GLY A 242 4.10 13.54 1.03
C GLY A 242 4.93 12.26 1.23
N ARG A 243 5.89 12.25 2.16
CA ARG A 243 6.68 11.04 2.47
C ARG A 243 5.89 10.13 3.39
N GLY A 244 5.89 8.83 3.11
CA GLY A 244 5.19 7.87 3.96
C GLY A 244 5.90 7.65 5.31
N THR A 245 5.16 7.78 6.41
CA THR A 245 5.67 7.78 7.79
C THR A 245 5.07 6.70 8.67
N ALA A 246 3.91 6.14 8.30
CA ALA A 246 3.28 5.06 9.03
C ALA A 246 2.33 4.27 8.14
N TYR A 247 1.95 3.07 8.60
CA TYR A 247 0.92 2.27 7.93
C TYR A 247 -0.11 1.69 8.91
N GLY A 248 -1.35 1.55 8.45
CA GLY A 248 -2.40 0.77 9.09
C GLY A 248 -2.65 -0.52 8.30
N TRP A 249 -2.44 -1.67 8.95
CA TRP A 249 -2.44 -2.98 8.27
C TRP A 249 -3.78 -3.41 7.68
N PHE A 250 -4.89 -2.94 8.25
CA PHE A 250 -6.27 -3.25 7.84
C PHE A 250 -6.94 -2.01 7.24
N GLY A 251 -6.26 -1.28 6.35
CA GLY A 251 -6.82 -0.10 5.70
C GLY A 251 -7.40 0.91 6.70
N VAL A 252 -8.57 1.49 6.38
CA VAL A 252 -9.31 2.42 7.26
C VAL A 252 -9.85 1.73 8.52
N ASN A 253 -9.96 0.40 8.52
CA ASN A 253 -10.39 -0.38 9.68
C ASN A 253 -9.27 -0.61 10.71
N SER A 254 -8.07 -0.06 10.46
CA SER A 254 -6.94 -0.16 11.38
C SER A 254 -7.23 0.63 12.68
N ARG A 255 -7.12 -0.03 13.83
CA ARG A 255 -7.28 0.60 15.16
C ARG A 255 -6.13 1.52 15.56
N GLY A 256 -5.07 1.53 14.76
CA GLY A 256 -3.85 2.28 14.99
C GLY A 256 -2.89 2.12 13.83
N VAL A 257 -1.81 2.88 13.87
CA VAL A 257 -0.78 2.86 12.83
C VAL A 257 0.57 2.45 13.41
N ILE A 258 1.43 1.95 12.55
CA ILE A 258 2.79 1.55 12.87
C ILE A 258 3.74 2.48 12.13
N GLU A 259 4.52 3.25 12.89
CA GLU A 259 5.50 4.20 12.35
C GLU A 259 6.69 3.48 11.73
N THR A 260 7.06 3.89 10.51
CA THR A 260 8.26 3.43 9.80
C THR A 260 8.52 4.31 8.57
N ASP A 261 9.75 4.31 8.06
CA ASP A 261 10.08 4.98 6.79
C ASP A 261 9.52 4.15 5.63
N ILE A 262 8.69 4.78 4.80
CA ILE A 262 8.00 4.16 3.66
C ILE A 262 8.41 4.90 2.39
N VAL A 263 8.75 4.14 1.36
CA VAL A 263 9.11 4.66 0.05
C VAL A 263 8.30 4.01 -1.05
N PHE A 264 8.01 4.81 -2.08
CA PHE A 264 7.34 4.38 -3.31
C PHE A 264 8.31 4.52 -4.48
N GLY A 265 8.31 3.51 -5.35
CA GLY A 265 9.26 3.38 -6.45
C GLY A 265 8.58 2.97 -7.73
N ARG A 266 8.82 3.73 -8.80
CA ARG A 266 8.41 3.37 -10.14
C ARG A 266 9.48 2.54 -10.82
N VAL A 267 9.09 1.36 -11.26
CA VAL A 267 9.93 0.46 -12.05
C VAL A 267 9.74 0.70 -13.53
N SER A 268 10.79 0.43 -14.30
CA SER A 268 10.81 0.61 -15.75
C SER A 268 11.75 -0.38 -16.43
N ARG A 269 11.62 -0.45 -17.76
CA ARG A 269 12.36 -1.29 -18.71
C ARG A 269 11.91 -2.75 -18.73
#